data_AF-A0A8T9BCN9-F1
#
_entry.id   AF-A0A8T9BCN9-F1
#
_cell.length_a   1.000
_cell.length_b   1.000
_cell.length_c   1.000
_cell.angle_alpha   90.00
_cell.angle_beta   90.00
_cell.angle_gamma   90.00
#
_symmetry.space_group_name_H-M   'P 1'
#
loop_
_entity.id
_entity.type
_entity.pdbx_description
1 polymer ?
#
loop_
_entity_poly.entity_id
_entity_poly.type
_entity_poly.pdbx_seq_one_letter_code
_entity_poly.pdbx_strand_id
1 'polypeptide(L)' 'MPHLATAQQWLTQSTLLLQARPTTTRITTKYTHATTVSKKSRPRRNAPPTEPTALLTLKTYDPASGATLKYETNKAAE' A
#
# COMPACT_ATOMS: atom_id res chain seq x y z
N MET A 1 11.99 2.76 -7.28
CA MET A 1 11.48 1.94 -6.17
C MET A 1 10.88 0.67 -6.76
N PRO A 2 11.49 -0.51 -6.60
CA PRO A 2 10.86 -1.77 -7.00
C PRO A 2 9.47 -1.89 -6.36
N HIS A 3 8.48 -2.20 -7.19
CA HIS A 3 7.15 -2.53 -6.73
C HIS A 3 7.08 -4.03 -6.48
N LEU A 4 6.76 -4.41 -5.24
CA LEU A 4 6.66 -5.81 -4.86
C LEU A 4 5.24 -6.29 -5.10
N ALA A 5 5.10 -7.46 -5.73
CA ALA A 5 3.80 -8.02 -6.10
C ALA A 5 3.10 -8.72 -4.92
N THR A 6 3.85 -9.13 -3.89
CA THR A 6 3.32 -9.89 -2.75
C THR A 6 3.63 -9.20 -1.42
N ALA A 7 2.68 -9.25 -0.50
CA ALA A 7 2.83 -8.76 0.87
C ALA A 7 4.00 -9.45 1.60
N GLN A 8 4.15 -10.76 1.39
CA GLN A 8 5.17 -11.57 2.06
C GLN A 8 6.58 -11.13 1.68
N GLN A 9 6.85 -10.86 0.40
CA GLN A 9 8.15 -10.36 -0.03
C GLN A 9 8.45 -8.98 0.57
N TRP A 10 7.45 -8.10 0.62
CA TRP A 10 7.60 -6.80 1.26
C TRP A 10 7.90 -6.93 2.75
N LEU A 11 7.19 -7.81 3.45
CA LEU A 11 7.40 -8.06 4.88
C LEU A 11 8.81 -8.61 5.16
N THR A 12 9.25 -9.63 4.41
CA THR A 12 10.60 -10.20 4.58
C THR A 12 11.67 -9.15 4.33
N GLN A 13 11.60 -8.42 3.21
CA GLN A 13 12.62 -7.43 2.86
C GLN A 13 12.62 -6.23 3.82
N SER A 14 11.46 -5.76 4.25
CA SER A 14 11.36 -4.67 5.24
C SER A 14 11.89 -5.10 6.60
N THR A 15 11.66 -6.35 7.01
CA THR A 15 12.22 -6.91 8.25
C THR A 15 13.74 -6.95 8.19
N LEU A 16 14.33 -7.41 7.07
CA LEU A 16 15.78 -7.44 6.89
C LEU A 16 16.40 -6.03 6.97
N LEU A 17 15.74 -5.02 6.39
CA LEU A 17 16.19 -3.63 6.48
C LEU A 17 16.12 -3.09 7.91
N LEU A 18 15.04 -3.38 8.64
CA LEU A 18 14.89 -2.98 10.04
C LEU A 18 15.94 -3.67 10.94
N GLN A 19 16.22 -4.95 10.71
CA GLN A 19 17.25 -5.69 11.43
C GLN A 19 18.64 -5.14 11.18
N ALA A 20 18.96 -4.83 9.92
CA ALA A 20 20.26 -4.26 9.56
C ALA A 20 20.43 -2.83 10.09
N ARG A 21 19.36 -2.03 10.10
CA ARG A 21 19.40 -0.60 10.38
C ARG A 21 18.14 -0.11 11.09
N PRO A 22 18.07 -0.29 12.42
CA PRO A 22 16.86 0.02 13.19
C PRO A 22 16.60 1.52 13.34
N THR A 23 17.62 2.38 13.26
CA THR A 23 17.50 3.82 13.52
C THR A 23 17.20 4.64 12.26
N THR A 24 17.70 4.19 11.10
CA THR A 24 17.57 4.92 9.83
C THR A 24 16.41 4.44 8.97
N THR A 25 16.07 3.15 9.02
CA THR A 25 14.96 2.59 8.24
C THR A 25 13.63 3.18 8.67
N ARG A 26 12.82 3.61 7.71
CA ARG A 26 11.50 4.21 7.95
C ARG A 26 10.44 3.49 7.13
N ILE A 27 9.30 3.25 7.77
CA ILE A 27 8.12 2.66 7.15
C ILE A 27 7.01 3.71 7.14
N THR A 28 6.33 3.82 6.01
CA THR A 28 5.20 4.73 5.83
C THR A 28 4.03 3.96 5.26
N THR A 29 2.87 4.16 5.88
CA THR A 29 1.60 3.59 5.46
C THR A 29 0.70 4.71 4.97
N LYS A 30 0.19 4.59 3.75
CA LYS A 30 -0.84 5.46 3.23
C LYS A 30 -2.08 4.63 2.93
N TYR A 31 -3.18 4.99 3.58
CA TYR A 31 -4.49 4.40 3.31
C TYR A 31 -5.34 5.44 2.58
N THR A 32 -5.87 5.07 1.42
CA THR A 32 -6.76 5.93 0.63
C THR A 32 -8.10 5.24 0.53
N HIS A 33 -9.16 5.89 1.01
CA HIS A 33 -10.53 5.40 0.93
C HIS A 33 -11.35 6.34 0.06
N ALA A 34 -12.04 5.79 -0.94
CA ALA A 34 -12.94 6.57 -1.78
C ALA A 34 -14.28 6.76 -1.05
N THR A 35 -14.38 7.80 -0.21
CA THR A 35 -15.65 8.17 0.40
C THR A 35 -16.49 8.96 -0.61
N THR A 36 -17.61 8.36 -1.02
CA THR A 36 -18.59 8.93 -1.93
C THR A 36 -19.23 10.19 -1.36
N VAL A 37 -18.79 11.37 -1.80
CA VAL A 37 -19.59 12.60 -1.66
C VAL A 37 -19.42 13.55 -2.84
N SER A 38 -20.16 13.26 -3.91
CA SER A 38 -20.92 14.30 -4.64
C SER A 38 -22.07 13.68 -5.44
N LYS A 39 -23.24 13.72 -4.79
CA LYS A 39 -24.62 13.86 -5.29
C LYS A 39 -24.96 13.54 -6.78
N LYS A 40 -25.98 12.68 -6.90
CA LYS A 40 -27.05 12.61 -7.92
C LYS A 40 -26.81 11.72 -9.15
N SER A 41 -27.16 10.44 -9.04
CA SER A 41 -28.25 9.83 -9.83
C SER A 41 -28.36 8.31 -9.62
N ARG A 42 -29.56 7.89 -9.19
CA ARG A 42 -30.27 6.61 -9.43
C ARG A 42 -29.55 5.27 -9.17
N PRO A 43 -30.16 4.30 -8.45
CA PRO A 43 -29.53 3.02 -8.20
C PRO A 43 -29.50 2.21 -9.50
N ARG A 44 -28.31 2.00 -10.07
CA ARG A 44 -28.08 0.93 -11.05
C ARG A 44 -27.57 -0.29 -10.31
N ARG A 45 -28.50 -1.18 -10.00
CA ARG A 45 -28.25 -2.59 -9.73
C ARG A 45 -27.54 -3.15 -10.98
N ASN A 46 -26.32 -3.66 -10.84
CA ASN A 46 -25.44 -4.22 -11.90
C ASN A 46 -24.50 -3.22 -12.61
N ALA A 47 -23.57 -2.61 -11.89
CA ALA A 47 -22.31 -2.15 -12.48
C ALA A 47 -21.16 -2.99 -11.91
N PRO A 48 -20.18 -3.46 -12.73
CA PRO A 48 -18.97 -4.10 -12.21
C PRO A 48 -18.23 -3.12 -11.28
N PRO A 49 -17.51 -3.59 -10.25
CA PRO A 49 -16.79 -2.71 -9.33
C PRO A 49 -15.64 -2.03 -10.09
N THR A 50 -15.88 -0.84 -10.65
CA THR A 50 -14.94 -0.15 -11.55
C THR A 50 -13.84 0.61 -10.81
N GLU A 51 -13.92 0.83 -9.49
CA GLU A 51 -12.87 1.56 -8.77
C GLU A 51 -12.60 0.92 -7.39
N PRO A 52 -11.33 0.79 -6.97
CA PRO A 52 -11.00 0.20 -5.67
C PRO A 52 -11.53 1.10 -4.56
N THR A 53 -12.50 0.58 -3.81
CA THR A 53 -13.11 1.26 -2.64
C THR A 53 -12.05 1.73 -1.64
N ALA A 54 -10.96 0.98 -1.51
CA ALA A 54 -9.82 1.32 -0.69
C ALA A 54 -8.51 0.83 -1.31
N LEU A 55 -7.43 1.60 -1.11
CA LEU A 55 -6.09 1.28 -1.54
C LEU A 55 -5.11 1.53 -0.39
N LEU A 56 -4.38 0.49 -0.03
CA LEU A 56 -3.32 0.52 0.97
C LEU A 56 -1.97 0.53 0.27
N THR A 57 -1.16 1.55 0.53
CA THR A 57 0.22 1.63 0.06
C THR A 57 1.18 1.58 1.24
N LEU A 58 2.07 0.59 1.23
CA LEU A 58 3.17 0.46 2.19
C LEU A 58 4.48 0.84 1.50
N LYS A 59 5.28 1.66 2.16
CA LYS A 59 6.60 2.06 1.69
C LYS A 59 7.62 1.85 2.78
N THR A 60 8.76 1.29 2.43
CA THR A 60 9.92 1.18 3.31
C THR A 60 11.07 1.88 2.60
N TYR A 61 11.73 2.81 3.28
CA TYR A 61 12.93 3.45 2.74
C TYR A 61 14.00 3.53 3.82
N ASP A 62 15.26 3.39 3.41
CA ASP A 62 16.42 3.64 4.27
C ASP A 62 17.31 4.70 3.60
N PRO A 63 17.45 5.90 4.20
CA PRO A 63 18.24 6.98 3.61
C PRO A 63 19.74 6.67 3.57
N ALA A 64 20.23 5.79 4.45
CA ALA A 64 21.65 5.46 4.53
C ALA A 64 22.10 4.46 3.45
N SER A 65 21.18 3.67 2.86
CA SER A 65 21.48 2.72 1.78
C SER A 65 20.89 3.13 0.44
N GLY A 66 19.88 4.02 0.45
CA GLY A 66 19.08 4.33 -0.73
C GLY A 66 18.09 3.22 -1.11
N ALA A 67 17.93 2.17 -0.28
CA ALA A 67 16.97 1.10 -0.51
C ALA A 67 15.54 1.63 -0.38
N THR A 68 14.68 1.28 -1.34
CA THR A 68 13.29 1.72 -1.39
C THR A 68 12.38 0.57 -1.83
N LEU A 69 11.38 0.22 -1.01
CA LEU A 69 10.42 -0.84 -1.27
C LEU A 69 9.01 -0.24 -1.29
N LYS A 70 8.20 -0.59 -2.29
CA LYS A 70 6.79 -0.19 -2.34
C LYS A 70 5.89 -1.41 -2.54
N TYR A 71 4.90 -1.55 -1.68
CA TYR A 71 3.82 -2.51 -1.80
C TYR A 71 2.47 -1.79 -1.85
N GLU A 72 1.55 -2.30 -2.66
CA GLU A 72 0.23 -1.70 -2.86
C GLU A 72 -0.81 -2.81 -2.97
N THR A 73 -1.89 -2.71 -2.22
CA THR A 73 -2.97 -3.69 -2.24
C THR A 73 -4.32 -3.00 -2.15
N ASN A 74 -5.30 -3.60 -2.82
CA ASN A 74 -6.72 -3.27 -2.75
C ASN A 74 -7.53 -4.42 -2.14
N LYS A 75 -6.86 -5.46 -1.63
CA LYS A 75 -7.52 -6.60 -0.98
C LYS A 75 -7.93 -6.22 0.44
N ALA A 76 -9.14 -6.65 0.83
CA ALA A 76 -9.64 -6.42 2.18
C ALA A 76 -8.97 -7.33 3.23
N ALA A 77 -8.45 -8.49 2.81
CA ALA A 77 -7.70 -9.43 3.63
C ALA A 77 -6.38 -9.77 2.93
N GLU A 78 -5.31 -9.81 3.73
CA GLU A 78 -3.92 -10.07 3.34
C GLU A 78 -3.30 -11.12 4.24
#